data_AF-A0A2E5M4T9-F1
#
_entry.id   AF-A0A2E5M4T9-F1
#
_cell.length_a   1.000
_cell.length_b   1.000
_cell.length_c   1.000
_cell.angle_alpha   90.00
_cell.angle_beta   90.00
_cell.angle_gamma   90.00
#
_symmetry.space_group_name_H-M   'P 1'
#
loop_
_entity.id
_entity.type
_entity.pdbx_description
1 polymer ?
#
loop_
_entity_poly.entity_id
_entity_poly.type
_entity_poly.pdbx_seq_one_letter_code
_entity_poly.pdbx_strand_id
1 'polypeptide(L)' 'MALWREIETESELNMSTKPRISSAVPDQPAQFATVMMHTPASTGRFFDLYAEFWQRGVVADELKEMTRMRNARITDCGY' A
#
# COMPACT_ATOMS: atom_id res chain seq x y z
N MET A 1 -0.37 32.63 -12.63
CA MET A 1 -1.43 31.60 -12.79
C MET A 1 -0.97 30.31 -13.48
N ALA A 2 0.28 30.20 -13.96
CA ALA A 2 0.81 28.95 -14.53
C ALA A 2 1.42 28.00 -13.47
N LEU A 3 2.12 28.56 -12.47
CA LEU A 3 2.84 27.79 -11.43
C LEU A 3 1.93 26.92 -10.54
N TRP A 4 0.67 27.32 -10.36
CA TRP A 4 -0.29 26.57 -9.51
C TRP A 4 -0.88 25.33 -10.21
N ARG A 5 -0.93 25.31 -11.56
CA ARG A 5 -1.40 24.14 -12.32
C ARG A 5 -0.36 23.02 -12.37
N GLU A 6 0.94 23.36 -12.32
CA GLU A 6 2.03 22.37 -12.29
C GLU A 6 2.07 21.59 -10.97
N ILE A 7 1.79 22.24 -9.85
CA ILE A 7 1.74 21.60 -8.52
C ILE A 7 0.58 20.59 -8.41
N GLU A 8 -0.58 20.88 -9.01
CA GLU A 8 -1.71 19.94 -9.03
C GLU A 8 -1.35 18.66 -9.81
N THR A 9 -0.68 18.79 -10.96
CA THR A 9 -0.21 17.63 -11.75
C THR A 9 0.87 16.80 -11.07
N GLU A 10 1.76 17.39 -10.26
CA GLU A 10 2.74 16.62 -9.49
C GLU A 10 2.11 15.91 -8.27
N SER A 11 1.05 16.47 -7.68
CA SER A 11 0.33 15.82 -6.58
C SER A 11 -0.42 14.56 -7.03
N GLU A 12 -0.89 14.51 -8.28
CA GLU A 12 -1.51 13.31 -8.87
C GLU A 12 -0.48 12.21 -9.20
N LEU A 13 0.79 12.56 -9.36
CA LEU A 13 1.87 11.62 -9.72
C LEU A 13 2.48 10.89 -8.51
N ASN A 14 2.23 11.36 -7.28
CA ASN A 14 2.86 10.82 -6.08
C ASN A 14 1.92 10.04 -5.14
N MET A 15 0.70 9.73 -5.57
CA MET A 15 -0.18 8.87 -4.78
C MET A 15 0.35 7.42 -4.85
N SER A 16 1.01 6.98 -3.76
CA SER A 16 1.48 5.60 -3.52
C SER A 16 0.39 4.52 -3.77
N THR A 17 -0.87 4.95 -3.86
CA THR A 17 -2.05 4.12 -4.10
C THR A 17 -2.26 3.72 -5.57
N LYS A 18 -1.57 4.31 -6.55
CA LYS A 18 -1.64 3.90 -7.96
C LYS A 18 -0.56 2.85 -8.26
N PRO A 19 -0.93 1.58 -8.58
CA PRO A 19 0.07 0.58 -8.90
C PRO A 19 0.92 0.95 -10.12
N ARG A 20 2.23 0.71 -10.03
CA ARG A 20 3.19 0.98 -11.11
C ARG A 20 3.23 -0.11 -12.19
N ILE A 21 2.58 -1.24 -11.94
CA ILE A 21 2.47 -2.36 -12.88
C ILE A 21 1.00 -2.71 -13.12
N SER A 22 0.72 -3.29 -14.28
CA SER A 22 -0.63 -3.73 -14.66
C SER A 22 -1.11 -4.93 -13.83
N SER A 23 -2.43 -5.17 -13.86
CA SER A 23 -3.04 -6.38 -13.30
C SER A 23 -2.39 -7.64 -13.88
N ALA A 24 -2.13 -8.64 -13.03
CA ALA A 24 -1.75 -9.99 -13.48
C ALA A 24 -2.95 -10.79 -13.99
N VAL A 25 -4.17 -10.33 -13.70
CA VAL A 25 -5.43 -10.98 -14.10
C VAL A 25 -5.99 -10.23 -15.31
N PRO A 26 -6.25 -10.90 -16.45
CA PRO A 26 -6.87 -10.30 -17.62
C PRO A 26 -8.19 -9.60 -17.27
N ASP A 27 -8.43 -8.45 -17.90
CA ASP A 27 -9.66 -7.66 -17.80
C ASP A 27 -10.04 -7.19 -16.39
N GLN A 28 -9.11 -7.28 -15.43
CA GLN A 28 -9.29 -6.76 -14.07
C GLN A 28 -8.46 -5.48 -13.86
N PRO A 29 -8.94 -4.53 -13.03
CA PRO A 29 -8.19 -3.33 -12.71
C PRO A 29 -6.90 -3.67 -11.96
N ALA A 30 -5.87 -2.84 -12.15
CA ALA A 30 -4.64 -2.92 -11.36
C ALA A 30 -4.93 -2.42 -9.93
N GLN A 31 -4.98 -3.36 -8.98
CA GLN A 31 -5.17 -3.13 -7.56
C GLN A 31 -4.29 -4.09 -6.77
N PHE A 32 -4.10 -3.87 -5.47
CA PHE A 32 -3.18 -4.67 -4.64
C PHE A 32 -3.30 -6.19 -4.91
N ALA A 33 -4.52 -6.75 -4.83
CA ALA A 33 -4.74 -8.17 -5.03
C ALA A 33 -4.32 -8.65 -6.43
N THR A 34 -4.70 -7.95 -7.50
CA THR A 34 -4.42 -8.37 -8.87
C THR A 34 -2.96 -8.15 -9.28
N VAL A 35 -2.29 -7.17 -8.68
CA VAL A 35 -0.87 -6.87 -8.87
C VAL A 35 0.01 -7.90 -8.16
N MET A 36 -0.33 -8.26 -6.92
CA MET A 36 0.43 -9.25 -6.14
C MET A 36 0.39 -10.66 -6.75
N MET A 37 -0.62 -10.96 -7.58
CA MET A 37 -0.73 -12.22 -8.33
C MET A 37 0.38 -12.43 -9.38
N HIS A 38 1.18 -11.42 -9.73
CA HIS A 38 2.44 -11.62 -10.46
C HIS A 38 3.45 -12.46 -9.65
N THR A 39 3.31 -12.48 -8.32
CA THR A 39 4.23 -13.15 -7.37
C THR A 39 3.48 -13.83 -6.22
N PRO A 40 2.68 -14.88 -6.47
CA PRO A 40 1.82 -15.49 -5.45
C PRO A 40 2.59 -16.07 -4.26
N ALA A 41 3.79 -16.64 -4.48
CA ALA A 41 4.63 -17.17 -3.42
C ALA A 41 5.14 -16.08 -2.45
N SER A 42 5.55 -14.92 -2.99
CA SER A 42 5.96 -13.77 -2.18
C SER A 42 4.79 -13.21 -1.39
N THR A 43 3.61 -13.16 -2.01
CA THR A 43 2.37 -12.71 -1.37
C THR A 43 2.02 -13.57 -0.16
N GLY A 44 2.08 -14.90 -0.31
CA GLY A 44 1.85 -15.82 0.82
C GLY A 44 2.83 -15.59 1.97
N ARG A 45 4.13 -15.53 1.67
CA ARG A 45 5.16 -15.27 2.69
C ARG A 45 5.00 -13.91 3.38
N PHE A 46 4.57 -12.89 2.64
CA PHE A 46 4.27 -11.58 3.22
C PHE A 46 3.15 -11.67 4.24
N PHE A 47 2.04 -12.35 3.91
CA PHE A 47 0.92 -12.50 4.83
C PHE A 47 1.25 -13.37 6.04
N ASP A 48 2.06 -14.42 5.89
CA ASP A 48 2.54 -15.22 7.03
C ASP A 48 3.32 -14.35 8.01
N LEU A 49 4.25 -13.52 7.50
CA LEU A 49 5.03 -12.61 8.32
C LEU A 49 4.17 -11.52 8.97
N TYR A 50 3.26 -10.93 8.19
CA TYR A 50 2.33 -9.92 8.68
C TYR A 50 1.44 -10.48 9.80
N ALA A 51 0.92 -11.70 9.63
CA ALA A 51 0.08 -12.37 10.62
C ALA A 51 0.84 -12.65 11.92
N GLU A 52 2.11 -13.07 11.84
CA GLU A 52 2.95 -13.23 13.04
C GLU A 52 2.99 -11.93 13.84
N PHE A 53 3.47 -10.83 13.26
CA PHE A 53 3.58 -9.56 13.99
C PHE A 53 2.24 -8.98 14.44
N TRP A 54 1.18 -9.20 13.67
CA TRP A 54 -0.13 -8.64 13.97
C TRP A 54 -0.83 -9.40 15.09
N GLN A 55 -0.83 -10.74 15.04
CA GLN A 55 -1.63 -11.57 15.95
C GLN A 55 -0.82 -12.06 17.15
N ARG A 56 0.50 -12.20 17.02
CA ARG A 56 1.36 -12.79 18.04
C ARG A 56 2.40 -11.76 18.44
N GLY A 57 2.24 -11.21 19.63
CA GLY A 57 3.18 -10.22 20.14
C GLY A 57 2.84 -9.74 21.54
N VAL A 58 3.81 -9.06 22.14
CA VAL A 58 3.67 -8.42 23.46
C VAL A 58 3.17 -6.98 23.37
N VAL A 59 3.05 -6.44 22.17
CA VAL A 59 2.54 -5.08 21.91
C VAL A 59 1.02 -5.15 21.75
N ALA A 60 0.31 -4.25 22.43
CA ALA A 60 -1.14 -4.13 22.32
C ALA A 60 -1.57 -3.76 20.89
N ASP A 61 -2.73 -4.27 20.46
CA ASP A 61 -3.21 -4.09 19.09
C ASP A 61 -3.48 -2.62 18.75
N GLU A 62 -3.93 -1.82 19.72
CA GLU A 62 -4.12 -0.38 19.56
C GLU A 62 -2.79 0.33 19.25
N LEU A 63 -1.69 -0.07 19.88
CA LEU A 63 -0.37 0.49 19.61
C LEU A 63 0.15 0.10 18.22
N LYS A 64 -0.12 -1.14 17.79
CA LYS A 64 0.21 -1.59 16.42
C LYS A 64 -0.56 -0.76 15.40
N GLU A 65 -1.86 -0.55 15.63
CA GLU A 65 -2.72 0.20 14.70
C GLU A 65 -2.34 1.68 14.65
N MET A 66 -2.11 2.34 15.80
CA MET A 66 -1.61 3.71 15.82
C MET A 66 -0.28 3.85 15.07
N THR A 67 0.62 2.89 15.25
CA THR A 67 1.91 2.87 14.54
C THR A 67 1.71 2.67 13.03
N ARG A 68 0.80 1.78 12.62
CA ARG A 68 0.44 1.54 11.22
C ARG A 68 -0.10 2.81 10.57
N MET A 69 -1.04 3.49 11.20
CA MET A 69 -1.66 4.72 10.70
C MET A 69 -0.65 5.88 10.62
N ARG A 70 0.21 6.04 11.63
CA ARG A 70 1.31 7.02 11.59
C ARG A 70 2.25 6.76 10.40
N ASN A 71 2.65 5.51 10.19
CA ASN A 71 3.57 5.15 9.10
C ASN A 71 2.91 5.29 7.74
N ALA A 72 1.63 4.94 7.60
CA ALA A 72 0.83 5.18 6.40
C ALA A 72 0.84 6.67 6.03
N ARG A 73 0.63 7.56 7.01
CA ARG A 73 0.69 9.01 6.78
C ARG A 73 2.07 9.50 6.34
N ILE A 74 3.15 9.00 6.97
CA ILE A 74 4.53 9.40 6.64
C ILE A 74 4.95 8.92 5.25
N THR A 75 4.46 7.75 4.84
CA THR A 75 4.80 7.12 3.55
C THR A 75 3.81 7.43 2.43
N ASP A 76 2.84 8.32 2.69
CA ASP A 76 1.74 8.67 1.79
C ASP A 76 0.97 7.44 1.26
N CYS A 77 0.88 6.40 2.10
CA CYS A 77 0.22 5.15 1.79
C CYS A 77 -1.22 5.19 2.29
N GLY A 78 -2.11 5.85 1.52
CA GLY A 78 -3.58 5.78 1.67
C GLY A 78 -4.09 5.76 3.11
N TYR A 79 -4.17 6.95 3.73
CA TYR A 79 -4.86 7.15 5.00
C TYR A 79 -6.37 7.27 4.78
#